data_AF-A0A2H0RK51-F1
#
_entry.id   AF-A0A2H0RK51-F1
#
_cell.length_a   1.000
_cell.length_b   1.000
_cell.length_c   1.000
_cell.angle_alpha   90.00
_cell.angle_beta   90.00
_cell.angle_gamma   90.00
#
_symmetry.space_group_name_H-M   'P 1'
#
loop_
_entity.id
_entity.type
_entity.pdbx_description
1 polymer ?
#
loop_
_entity_poly.entity_id
_entity_poly.type
_entity_poly.pdbx_seq_one_letter_code
_entity_poly.pdbx_strand_id
1 'polypeptide(L)'
;MNLQSVKNIYIAQTKSLEDLYIRVLLWAFQRQEAGFTWKELIDNFQLNSLQEIWVRKIFLTVSDHDRKFFEHLRTGDATTFSTEHYSLNEKGVTAALNYKSLAHAEKTSSSAITIATISMLLTFAGIFFQIKQTRLTEVQVIPEQINQARFRQFALEYCRENTEAQDSGMYYLDGSGKMATCSELLKMYR
;
A
#
# COMPACT_ATOMS: atom_id res chain seq x y z
N MET A 1 3.21 40.31 25.93
CA MET A 1 2.72 38.92 25.77
C MET A 1 2.49 38.68 24.28
N ASN A 2 3.26 37.80 23.63
CA ASN A 2 3.34 37.71 22.16
C ASN A 2 2.18 36.86 21.59
N LEU A 3 1.42 37.41 20.64
CA LEU A 3 0.27 36.75 19.99
C LEU A 3 0.60 35.38 19.36
N GLN A 4 1.84 35.16 18.91
CA GLN A 4 2.28 33.85 18.41
C GLN A 4 2.45 32.82 19.52
N SER A 5 2.93 33.22 20.70
CA SER A 5 3.06 32.30 21.84
C SER A 5 1.70 31.82 22.35
N VAL A 6 0.72 32.72 22.33
CA VAL A 6 -0.66 32.42 22.75
C VAL A 6 -1.32 31.46 21.76
N LYS A 7 -1.21 31.69 20.45
CA LYS A 7 -1.73 30.76 19.42
C LYS A 7 -1.12 29.36 19.53
N ASN A 8 0.19 29.25 19.76
CA ASN A 8 0.86 27.96 19.87
C ASN A 8 0.43 27.17 21.12
N ILE A 9 0.18 27.86 22.25
CA ILE A 9 -0.37 27.24 23.46
C ILE A 9 -1.78 26.74 23.20
N TYR A 10 -2.63 27.54 22.55
CA TYR A 10 -3.99 27.13 22.20
C TYR A 10 -4.01 25.91 21.28
N ILE A 11 -3.15 25.86 20.25
CA ILE A 11 -3.07 24.73 19.30
C ILE A 11 -2.59 23.45 20.00
N ALA A 12 -1.59 23.55 20.89
CA ALA A 12 -1.11 22.41 21.65
C ALA A 12 -2.19 21.89 22.63
N GLN A 13 -2.93 22.81 23.26
CA GLN A 13 -3.98 22.48 24.20
C GLN A 13 -5.19 21.83 23.49
N THR A 14 -5.60 22.33 22.31
CA THR A 14 -6.69 21.72 21.52
C THR A 14 -6.33 20.33 21.04
N LYS A 15 -5.09 20.11 20.57
CA LYS A 15 -4.61 18.79 20.17
C LYS A 15 -4.61 17.79 21.34
N SER A 16 -4.26 18.25 22.55
CA SER A 16 -4.28 17.39 23.75
C SER A 16 -5.70 17.02 24.20
N LEU A 17 -6.66 17.94 24.04
CA LEU A 17 -8.05 17.71 24.41
C LEU A 17 -8.78 16.83 23.38
N GLU A 18 -8.45 16.98 22.10
CA GLU A 18 -8.94 16.08 21.04
C GLU A 18 -8.44 14.64 21.25
N ASP A 19 -7.16 14.49 21.59
CA ASP A 19 -6.59 13.19 21.95
C ASP A 19 -7.24 12.61 23.23
N LEU A 20 -7.50 13.43 24.24
CA LEU A 20 -8.21 13.01 25.45
C LEU A 20 -9.66 12.59 25.15
N TYR A 21 -10.39 13.35 24.32
CA TYR A 21 -11.75 13.02 23.87
C TYR A 21 -11.81 11.60 23.29
N ILE A 22 -10.95 11.34 22.31
CA ILE A 22 -10.90 10.07 21.58
C ILE A 22 -10.56 8.94 22.55
N ARG A 23 -9.55 9.14 23.40
CA ARG A 23 -9.12 8.12 24.37
C ARG A 23 -10.23 7.77 25.36
N VAL A 24 -10.93 8.77 25.91
CA VAL A 24 -12.06 8.56 26.82
C VAL A 24 -13.21 7.84 26.11
N LEU A 25 -13.57 8.27 24.89
CA LEU A 25 -14.65 7.67 24.11
C LEU A 25 -14.37 6.19 23.80
N LEU A 26 -13.16 5.85 23.34
CA LEU A 26 -12.79 4.48 23.02
C LEU A 26 -12.66 3.59 24.25
N TRP A 27 -12.15 4.13 25.35
CA TRP A 27 -12.03 3.41 26.62
C TRP A 27 -13.41 3.09 27.21
N ALA A 28 -14.34 4.05 27.17
CA ALA A 28 -15.72 3.84 27.58
C ALA A 28 -16.41 2.79 26.70
N PHE A 29 -16.15 2.81 25.39
CA PHE A 29 -16.67 1.81 24.46
C PHE A 29 -16.17 0.39 24.74
N GLN A 30 -14.91 0.23 25.16
CA GLN A 30 -14.37 -1.09 25.57
C GLN A 30 -15.04 -1.64 26.83
N ARG A 31 -15.60 -0.76 27.67
CA ARG A 31 -16.26 -1.11 28.94
C ARG A 31 -17.79 -1.07 28.83
N GLN A 32 -18.33 -0.99 27.61
CA GLN A 32 -19.77 -0.86 27.38
C GLN A 32 -20.59 -1.96 28.07
N GLU A 33 -20.10 -3.20 28.08
CA GLU A 33 -20.82 -4.35 28.62
C GLU A 33 -20.84 -4.39 30.15
N ALA A 34 -19.74 -4.01 30.80
CA ALA A 34 -19.61 -4.01 32.26
C ALA A 34 -20.02 -2.66 32.89
N GLY A 35 -20.09 -1.61 32.08
CA GLY A 35 -20.09 -0.23 32.54
C GLY A 35 -18.76 0.17 33.19
N PHE A 36 -18.71 1.39 33.69
CA PHE A 36 -17.58 1.91 34.44
C PHE A 36 -18.04 2.92 35.48
N THR A 37 -17.24 3.15 36.51
CA THR A 37 -17.51 4.20 37.49
C THR A 37 -16.78 5.49 37.11
N TRP A 38 -17.29 6.62 37.59
CA TRP A 38 -16.59 7.90 37.40
C TRP A 38 -15.18 7.90 38.00
N LYS A 39 -15.02 7.21 39.14
CA LYS A 39 -13.73 7.04 39.80
C LYS A 39 -12.73 6.28 38.91
N GLU A 40 -13.15 5.19 38.28
CA GLU A 40 -12.31 4.44 37.34
C GLU A 40 -11.86 5.30 36.16
N LEU A 41 -12.73 6.16 35.65
CA LEU A 41 -12.39 7.07 34.55
C LEU A 41 -11.32 8.08 34.99
N ILE A 42 -11.49 8.72 36.15
CA ILE A 42 -10.48 9.65 36.70
C ILE A 42 -9.15 8.93 36.92
N ASP A 43 -9.19 7.79 37.60
CA ASP A 43 -7.98 7.05 37.99
C ASP A 43 -7.23 6.51 36.74
N ASN A 44 -7.95 6.07 35.71
CA ASN A 44 -7.36 5.57 34.46
C ASN A 44 -6.66 6.66 33.63
N PHE A 45 -7.24 7.87 33.58
CA PHE A 45 -6.70 8.97 32.78
C PHE A 45 -5.89 9.99 33.60
N GLN A 46 -5.81 9.81 34.92
CA GLN A 46 -5.17 10.74 35.86
C GLN A 46 -5.66 12.18 35.64
N LEU A 47 -6.98 12.35 35.51
CA LEU A 47 -7.57 13.64 35.16
C LEU A 47 -7.33 14.66 36.28
N ASN A 48 -6.86 15.85 35.91
CA ASN A 48 -6.91 16.99 36.81
C ASN A 48 -8.33 17.60 36.85
N SER A 49 -8.57 18.53 37.78
CA SER A 49 -9.90 19.14 37.99
C SER A 49 -10.48 19.81 36.74
N LEU A 50 -9.65 20.48 35.93
CA LEU A 50 -10.11 21.12 34.69
C LEU A 50 -10.48 20.10 33.62
N GLN A 51 -9.69 19.04 33.48
CA GLN A 51 -9.97 17.94 32.57
C GLN A 51 -11.22 17.18 32.99
N GLU A 52 -11.41 16.93 34.29
CA GLU A 52 -12.62 16.29 34.80
C GLU A 52 -13.87 17.11 34.46
N ILE A 53 -13.87 18.42 34.76
CA ILE A 53 -14.98 19.33 34.41
C ILE A 53 -15.25 19.29 32.91
N TRP A 54 -14.19 19.29 32.10
CA TRP A 54 -14.31 19.21 30.65
C TRP A 54 -14.93 17.88 30.21
N VAL A 55 -14.48 16.73 30.75
CA VAL A 55 -15.05 15.41 30.41
C VAL A 55 -16.52 15.35 30.85
N ARG A 56 -16.88 15.85 32.04
CA ARG A 56 -18.28 15.94 32.47
C ARG A 56 -19.10 16.76 31.48
N LYS A 57 -18.58 17.90 31.04
CA LYS A 57 -19.27 18.76 30.08
C LYS A 57 -19.41 18.10 28.70
N ILE A 58 -18.44 17.34 28.24
CA ILE A 58 -18.53 16.74 26.91
C ILE A 58 -19.37 15.46 26.91
N PHE A 59 -19.27 14.64 27.96
CA PHE A 59 -19.86 13.31 27.97
C PHE A 59 -21.16 13.19 28.80
N LEU A 60 -21.40 14.07 29.78
CA LEU A 60 -22.55 14.02 30.70
C LEU A 60 -23.57 15.17 30.55
N THR A 61 -23.38 16.14 29.63
CA THR A 61 -24.18 17.39 29.67
C THR A 61 -25.68 17.16 29.71
N VAL A 62 -26.31 17.92 30.62
CA VAL A 62 -27.58 17.63 31.30
C VAL A 62 -28.84 18.02 30.51
N SER A 63 -28.71 18.77 29.41
CA SER A 63 -29.88 19.19 28.62
C SER A 63 -30.38 18.03 27.74
N ASP A 64 -31.70 17.81 27.66
CA ASP A 64 -32.30 16.76 26.81
C ASP A 64 -32.13 17.02 25.31
N HIS A 65 -31.62 18.21 24.96
CA HIS A 65 -31.27 18.61 23.61
C HIS A 65 -29.76 18.47 23.29
N ASP A 66 -28.91 18.29 24.30
CA ASP A 66 -27.47 18.10 24.14
C ASP A 66 -27.06 16.64 24.25
N ARG A 67 -25.98 16.31 23.54
CA ARG A 67 -25.47 14.96 23.35
C ARG A 67 -24.87 14.42 24.66
N LYS A 68 -25.71 13.87 25.54
CA LYS A 68 -25.25 12.91 26.55
C LYS A 68 -24.59 11.76 25.78
N PHE A 69 -23.36 11.41 26.10
CA PHE A 69 -22.73 10.20 25.59
C PHE A 69 -22.68 9.13 26.66
N PHE A 70 -22.58 9.51 27.93
CA PHE A 70 -22.71 8.59 29.05
C PHE A 70 -24.15 8.54 29.53
N GLU A 71 -24.69 7.34 29.57
CA GLU A 71 -25.92 6.99 30.24
C GLU A 71 -25.60 6.44 31.63
N HIS A 72 -26.44 6.82 32.58
CA HIS A 72 -26.33 6.35 33.96
C HIS A 72 -27.08 5.02 34.09
N LEU A 73 -26.33 3.95 34.33
CA LEU A 73 -26.85 2.62 34.63
C LEU A 73 -27.04 2.51 36.14
N ARG A 74 -28.30 2.51 36.58
CA ARG A 74 -28.63 2.25 37.98
C ARG A 74 -28.70 0.75 38.20
N THR A 75 -27.60 0.16 38.67
CA THR A 75 -27.56 -1.26 39.05
C THR A 75 -27.73 -1.38 40.56
N GLY A 76 -28.93 -1.74 41.04
CA GLY A 76 -29.15 -2.11 42.44
C GLY A 76 -30.58 -1.91 42.96
N ASP A 77 -31.15 -2.99 43.51
CA ASP A 77 -32.25 -2.93 44.49
C ASP A 77 -31.81 -2.11 45.71
N ALA A 78 -32.77 -1.45 46.36
CA ALA A 78 -32.61 -0.31 47.27
C ALA A 78 -31.80 -0.51 48.58
N THR A 79 -30.93 -1.53 48.70
CA THR A 79 -30.33 -1.94 49.98
C THR A 79 -28.79 -2.02 50.01
N THR A 80 -28.09 -1.88 48.88
CA THR A 80 -26.61 -1.76 48.86
C THR A 80 -26.19 -0.47 48.19
N PHE A 81 -25.27 0.27 48.82
CA PHE A 81 -24.70 1.54 48.34
C PHE A 81 -24.62 1.59 46.81
N SER A 82 -25.45 2.43 46.20
CA SER A 82 -25.57 2.52 44.74
C SER A 82 -24.25 3.02 44.16
N THR A 83 -23.45 2.12 43.61
CA THR A 83 -22.31 2.52 42.78
C THR A 83 -22.89 2.98 41.46
N GLU A 84 -22.74 4.27 41.14
CA GLU A 84 -23.19 4.84 39.88
C GLU A 84 -22.34 4.27 38.74
N HIS A 85 -22.95 3.44 37.90
CA HIS A 85 -22.31 2.91 36.70
C HIS A 85 -22.69 3.76 35.49
N TYR A 86 -21.74 3.91 34.58
CA TYR A 86 -21.90 4.66 33.34
C TYR A 86 -21.60 3.75 32.16
N SER A 87 -22.34 3.93 31.07
CA SER A 87 -22.09 3.29 29.77
C SER A 87 -22.27 4.31 28.66
N LEU A 88 -21.76 4.03 27.45
CA LEU A 88 -22.10 4.87 26.31
C LEU A 88 -23.57 4.65 25.90
N ASN A 89 -24.23 5.72 25.46
CA ASN A 89 -25.49 5.59 24.75
C ASN A 89 -25.29 5.28 23.27
N GLU A 90 -26.38 5.13 22.53
CA GLU A 90 -26.37 4.87 21.08
C GLU A 90 -25.50 5.87 20.29
N LYS A 91 -25.56 7.16 20.64
CA LYS A 91 -24.75 8.20 19.97
C LYS A 91 -23.26 8.05 20.28
N GLY A 92 -22.92 7.77 21.54
CA GLY A 92 -21.55 7.52 21.98
C GLY A 92 -20.97 6.24 21.35
N VAL A 93 -21.75 5.17 21.30
CA VAL A 93 -21.39 3.91 20.62
C VAL A 93 -21.14 4.16 19.14
N THR A 94 -22.05 4.86 18.46
CA THR A 94 -21.90 5.20 17.03
C THR A 94 -20.67 6.05 16.78
N ALA A 95 -20.39 7.04 17.63
CA ALA A 95 -19.21 7.88 17.52
C ALA A 95 -17.90 7.06 17.70
N ALA A 96 -17.87 6.13 18.66
CA ALA A 96 -16.73 5.25 18.88
C ALA A 96 -16.50 4.29 17.70
N LEU A 97 -17.57 3.71 17.15
CA LEU A 97 -17.51 2.84 15.96
C LEU A 97 -17.02 3.60 14.73
N ASN A 98 -17.54 4.80 14.49
CA ASN A 98 -17.09 5.65 13.38
C ASN A 98 -15.60 5.96 13.49
N TYR A 99 -15.13 6.30 14.69
CA TYR A 99 -13.70 6.54 14.90
C TYR A 99 -12.85 5.28 14.64
N LYS A 100 -13.27 4.12 15.15
CA LYS A 100 -12.57 2.84 14.87
C LYS A 100 -12.56 2.51 13.38
N SER A 101 -13.67 2.75 12.68
CA SER A 101 -13.79 2.52 11.24
C SER A 101 -12.85 3.44 10.45
N LEU A 102 -12.82 4.74 10.80
CA LEU A 102 -11.91 5.71 10.18
C LEU A 102 -10.43 5.37 10.44
N ALA A 103 -10.08 5.02 11.67
CA ALA A 103 -8.72 4.59 12.02
C ALA A 103 -8.31 3.31 11.27
N HIS A 104 -9.25 2.37 11.08
CA HIS A 104 -9.01 1.17 10.30
C HIS A 104 -8.85 1.48 8.80
N ALA A 105 -9.67 2.38 8.26
CA ALA A 105 -9.58 2.85 6.89
C ALA A 105 -8.26 3.59 6.62
N GLU A 106 -7.81 4.43 7.55
CA GLU A 106 -6.51 5.13 7.46
C GLU A 106 -5.34 4.15 7.49
N LYS A 107 -5.37 3.17 8.39
CA LYS A 107 -4.35 2.11 8.43
C LYS A 107 -4.32 1.28 7.14
N THR A 108 -5.49 0.98 6.60
CA THR A 108 -5.63 0.25 5.32
C THR A 108 -5.11 1.07 4.15
N SER A 109 -5.40 2.38 4.13
CA SER A 109 -4.90 3.32 3.13
C SER A 109 -3.37 3.45 3.19
N SER A 110 -2.79 3.62 4.38
CA SER A 110 -1.33 3.67 4.57
C SER A 110 -0.64 2.38 4.11
N SER A 111 -1.26 1.22 4.39
CA SER A 111 -0.78 -0.07 3.92
C SER A 111 -0.85 -0.17 2.38
N ALA A 112 -1.93 0.33 1.77
CA ALA A 112 -2.09 0.35 0.33
C ALA A 112 -1.04 1.24 -0.37
N ILE A 113 -0.71 2.42 0.20
CA ILE A 113 0.35 3.30 -0.30
C ILE A 113 1.71 2.60 -0.24
N THR A 114 1.98 1.87 0.83
CA THR A 114 3.23 1.11 0.99
C THR A 114 3.34 0.00 -0.04
N ILE A 115 2.27 -0.78 -0.23
CA ILE A 115 2.21 -1.86 -1.23
C ILE A 115 2.36 -1.29 -2.66
N ALA A 116 1.67 -0.20 -2.98
CA ALA A 116 1.78 0.45 -4.27
C ALA A 116 3.21 0.94 -4.55
N THR A 117 3.87 1.52 -3.54
CA THR A 117 5.25 2.01 -3.64
C THR A 117 6.23 0.86 -3.90
N ILE A 118 6.11 -0.25 -3.16
CA ILE A 118 6.94 -1.45 -3.35
C ILE A 118 6.71 -2.03 -4.76
N SER A 119 5.47 -2.13 -5.19
CA SER A 119 5.11 -2.62 -6.53
C SER A 119 5.72 -1.77 -7.65
N MET A 120 5.68 -0.45 -7.52
CA MET A 120 6.35 0.46 -8.48
C MET A 120 7.85 0.21 -8.53
N LEU A 121 8.52 0.10 -7.37
CA LEU A 121 9.96 -0.16 -7.32
C LEU A 121 10.35 -1.49 -7.96
N LEU A 122 9.59 -2.56 -7.70
CA LEU A 122 9.80 -3.87 -8.32
C LEU A 122 9.62 -3.82 -9.85
N THR A 123 8.62 -3.08 -10.32
CA THR A 123 8.36 -2.90 -11.75
C THR A 123 9.54 -2.17 -12.42
N PHE A 124 10.02 -1.08 -11.82
CA PHE A 124 11.18 -0.35 -12.32
C PHE A 124 12.45 -1.22 -12.35
N ALA A 125 12.70 -2.01 -11.30
CA ALA A 125 13.83 -2.93 -11.27
C ALA A 125 13.73 -4.01 -12.37
N GLY A 126 12.53 -4.57 -12.58
CA GLY A 126 12.28 -5.54 -13.64
C GLY A 126 12.57 -4.99 -15.03
N ILE A 127 12.10 -3.78 -15.35
CA ILE A 127 12.37 -3.10 -16.62
C ILE A 127 13.87 -2.87 -16.80
N PHE A 128 14.58 -2.43 -15.76
CA PHE A 128 16.02 -2.22 -15.82
C PHE A 128 16.81 -3.50 -16.13
N PHE A 129 16.44 -4.62 -15.50
CA PHE A 129 17.06 -5.92 -15.78
C PHE A 129 16.75 -6.42 -17.19
N GLN A 130 15.52 -6.25 -17.68
CA GLN A 130 15.15 -6.61 -19.05
C GLN A 130 15.98 -5.83 -20.07
N ILE A 131 16.13 -4.50 -19.91
CA ILE A 131 16.97 -3.68 -20.80
C ILE A 131 18.41 -4.19 -20.85
N LYS A 132 18.98 -4.59 -19.71
CA LYS A 132 20.33 -5.17 -19.68
C LYS A 132 20.41 -6.51 -20.40
N GLN A 133 19.41 -7.38 -20.24
CA GLN A 133 19.37 -8.66 -20.95
C GLN A 133 19.22 -8.46 -22.46
N THR A 134 18.36 -7.55 -22.92
CA THR A 134 18.16 -7.29 -24.36
C THR A 134 19.46 -6.86 -25.05
N ARG A 135 20.25 -5.99 -24.39
CA ARG A 135 21.56 -5.60 -24.92
C ARG A 135 22.55 -6.76 -25.00
N LEU A 136 22.50 -7.69 -24.05
CA LEU A 136 23.39 -8.86 -24.07
C LEU A 136 23.00 -9.84 -25.18
N THR A 137 21.70 -10.06 -25.40
CA THR A 137 21.22 -10.90 -26.50
C THR A 137 21.58 -10.33 -27.87
N GLU A 138 21.51 -9.01 -28.06
CA GLU A 138 21.90 -8.36 -29.32
C GLU A 138 23.38 -8.57 -29.65
N VAL A 139 24.26 -8.61 -28.64
CA VAL A 139 25.70 -8.86 -28.83
C VAL A 139 25.98 -10.32 -29.20
N GLN A 140 25.18 -11.28 -28.72
CA GLN A 140 25.40 -12.71 -28.98
C GLN A 140 24.99 -13.17 -30.38
N VAL A 141 24.09 -12.45 -31.07
CA VAL A 141 23.69 -12.79 -32.46
C VAL A 141 24.69 -12.34 -33.52
N ILE A 142 25.61 -11.43 -33.19
CA ILE A 142 26.64 -10.90 -34.10
C ILE A 142 27.57 -12.00 -34.68
N PRO A 143 28.19 -12.90 -33.89
CA PRO A 143 29.07 -13.94 -34.44
C PRO A 143 28.36 -14.90 -35.39
N GLU A 144 27.08 -15.20 -35.13
CA GLU A 144 26.30 -16.10 -35.98
C GLU A 144 25.99 -15.46 -37.33
N GLN A 145 25.60 -14.18 -37.35
CA GLN A 145 25.43 -13.44 -38.61
C GLN A 145 26.73 -13.31 -39.40
N ILE A 146 27.86 -13.06 -38.72
CA ILE A 146 29.19 -12.98 -39.37
C ILE A 146 29.59 -14.33 -39.98
N ASN A 147 29.41 -15.43 -39.25
CA ASN A 147 29.72 -16.76 -39.77
C ASN A 147 28.83 -17.13 -40.96
N GLN A 148 27.54 -16.82 -40.90
CA GLN A 148 26.62 -17.05 -42.00
C GLN A 148 26.96 -16.18 -43.23
N ALA A 149 27.46 -14.97 -43.04
CA ALA A 149 27.94 -14.11 -44.13
C ALA A 149 29.23 -14.66 -44.76
N ARG A 150 30.20 -15.10 -43.94
CA ARG A 150 31.46 -15.71 -44.42
C ARG A 150 31.20 -16.99 -45.21
N PHE A 151 30.33 -17.86 -44.70
CA PHE A 151 29.99 -19.11 -45.38
C PHE A 151 29.35 -18.84 -46.75
N ARG A 152 28.45 -17.85 -46.83
CA ARG A 152 27.86 -17.40 -48.11
C ARG A 152 28.90 -16.86 -49.08
N GLN A 153 29.84 -16.04 -48.61
CA GLN A 153 30.91 -15.51 -49.47
C GLN A 153 31.81 -16.63 -50.00
N PHE A 154 32.20 -17.57 -49.15
CA PHE A 154 33.00 -18.72 -49.54
C PHE A 154 32.29 -19.59 -50.59
N ALA A 155 31.00 -19.89 -50.39
CA ALA A 155 30.22 -20.66 -51.36
C ALA A 155 30.10 -19.94 -52.71
N LEU A 156 29.90 -18.61 -52.71
CA LEU A 156 29.85 -17.81 -53.93
C LEU A 156 31.19 -17.75 -54.66
N GLU A 157 32.29 -17.64 -53.92
CA GLU A 157 33.65 -17.62 -54.49
C GLU A 157 34.01 -18.98 -55.10
N TYR A 158 33.75 -20.07 -54.37
CA TYR A 158 33.91 -21.44 -54.89
C TYR A 158 33.11 -21.69 -56.18
N CYS A 159 31.85 -21.24 -56.22
CA CYS A 159 31.01 -21.39 -57.40
C CYS A 159 31.40 -20.49 -58.58
N ARG A 160 32.08 -19.36 -58.33
CA ARG A 160 32.65 -18.53 -59.40
C ARG A 160 33.85 -19.20 -60.05
N GLU A 161 34.68 -19.89 -59.26
CA GLU A 161 35.83 -20.63 -59.76
C GLU A 161 35.43 -21.97 -60.41
N ASN A 162 34.36 -22.60 -59.94
CA ASN A 162 33.90 -23.92 -60.39
C ASN A 162 32.45 -23.87 -60.88
N THR A 163 32.23 -23.25 -62.04
CA THR A 163 30.88 -23.02 -62.60
C THR A 163 30.11 -24.29 -62.98
N GLU A 164 30.81 -25.41 -63.19
CA GLU A 164 30.21 -26.70 -63.55
C GLU A 164 29.98 -27.63 -62.34
N ALA A 165 30.32 -27.19 -61.12
CA ALA A 165 30.10 -27.98 -59.92
C ALA A 165 28.60 -28.15 -59.63
N GLN A 166 28.18 -29.40 -59.44
CA GLN A 166 26.80 -29.75 -59.08
C GLN A 166 26.45 -29.40 -57.62
N ASP A 167 27.45 -29.15 -56.78
CA ASP A 167 27.28 -28.85 -55.36
C ASP A 167 27.94 -27.51 -55.02
N SER A 168 27.14 -26.58 -54.49
CA SER A 168 27.59 -25.28 -53.99
C SER A 168 27.93 -25.28 -52.49
N GLY A 169 27.74 -26.42 -51.81
CA GLY A 169 27.86 -26.52 -50.35
C GLY A 169 26.74 -25.82 -49.58
N MET A 170 25.70 -25.35 -50.27
CA MET A 170 24.55 -24.63 -49.71
C MET A 170 23.25 -25.41 -49.98
N TYR A 171 22.33 -25.39 -49.02
CA TYR A 171 21.03 -26.05 -49.13
C TYR A 171 19.90 -25.06 -49.45
N TYR A 172 18.85 -25.55 -50.10
CA TYR A 172 17.63 -24.78 -50.30
C TYR A 172 16.89 -24.50 -48.97
N LEU A 173 16.42 -23.27 -48.82
CA LEU A 173 15.65 -22.81 -47.65
C LEU A 173 14.18 -23.27 -47.70
N ASP A 174 13.78 -24.02 -48.72
CA ASP A 174 12.42 -24.55 -48.92
C ASP A 174 12.14 -25.83 -48.09
N GLY A 175 13.11 -26.28 -47.29
CA GLY A 175 12.99 -27.50 -46.48
C GLY A 175 13.13 -28.80 -47.26
N SER A 176 13.45 -28.75 -48.56
CA SER A 176 13.60 -29.94 -49.42
C SER A 176 14.87 -30.75 -49.12
N GLY A 177 15.82 -30.17 -48.38
CA GLY A 177 17.12 -30.79 -48.09
C GLY A 177 18.02 -30.96 -49.33
N LYS A 178 17.62 -30.41 -50.48
CA LYS A 178 18.41 -30.46 -51.72
C LYS A 178 19.53 -29.43 -51.67
N MET A 179 20.70 -29.80 -52.19
CA MET A 179 21.82 -28.88 -52.39
C MET A 179 21.53 -27.98 -53.59
N ALA A 180 21.84 -26.70 -53.46
CA ALA A 180 21.77 -25.76 -54.56
C ALA A 180 22.96 -25.99 -55.50
N THR A 181 22.72 -25.98 -56.81
CA THR A 181 23.81 -26.05 -57.79
C THR A 181 24.50 -24.68 -57.90
N CYS A 182 25.77 -24.66 -58.29
CA CYS A 182 26.51 -23.40 -58.41
C CYS A 182 25.91 -22.43 -59.44
N SER A 183 25.30 -22.95 -60.51
CA SER A 183 24.64 -22.13 -61.54
C SER A 183 23.36 -21.46 -61.02
N GLU A 184 22.57 -22.16 -60.19
CA GLU A 184 21.37 -21.62 -59.54
C GLU A 184 21.74 -20.61 -58.45
N LEU A 185 22.78 -20.90 -57.67
CA LEU A 185 23.28 -20.00 -56.62
C LEU A 185 23.75 -18.67 -57.20
N LEU A 186 24.55 -18.70 -58.28
CA LEU A 186 25.02 -17.50 -58.96
C LEU A 186 23.88 -16.69 -59.59
N LYS A 187 22.78 -17.33 -60.00
CA LYS A 187 21.60 -16.65 -60.55
C LYS A 187 20.77 -15.95 -59.47
N MET A 188 20.70 -16.52 -58.27
CA MET A 188 19.97 -15.92 -57.14
C MET A 188 20.68 -14.70 -56.54
N TYR A 189 22.01 -14.63 -56.65
CA TYR A 189 22.84 -13.57 -56.05
C TYR A 189 23.46 -12.59 -57.07
N ARG A 190 22.98 -12.59 -58.32
CA ARG A 190 23.34 -11.61 -59.35
C ARG A 190 22.30 -10.49 -59.39
#